data_AF-A0A091QN36-F1
#
_entry.id   AF-A0A091QN36-F1
#
_cell.length_a   1.000
_cell.length_b   1.000
_cell.length_c   1.000
_cell.angle_alpha   90.00
_cell.angle_beta   90.00
_cell.angle_gamma   90.00
#
_symmetry.space_group_name_H-M   'P 1'
#
loop_
_entity.id
_entity.type
_entity.pdbx_description
1 polymer ?
#
loop_
_entity_poly.entity_id
_entity_poly.type
_entity_poly.pdbx_seq_one_letter_code
_entity_poly.pdbx_strand_id
1 'polypeptide(L)'
;TNCLTAVWRLFKNLSEDQQRYEKQLIFEHPAFVKLCQQVLRDSRRMTRGDLVFSLHAVVSLGVPQNTLLVQTLLRVCQEKLNQLDNRCISVLATTLAGLDKDKNVSALQAGLQLLVEQRIPSIRDIFILQNLMKCMGKDVPVFLKKKLEMAVLKQIDHLTFLNALRVFSALVAMNYCSIPILNACSKKIQENVHDAPFRQLILILEACYNLQYRNVELFSALADYINSTACLWDKRQIILFLSAFETLGFQPSELMGVFAEKVTEDPEFLNLKNLLIVLRVYSRLNYVPRGQKHLFFDTLHSCLNKYLPQISNTELLKAVYSLCILGYLPHRALDELLQKNSRGELLSDDLYKEQNEMMLRCVKACMELDSPSFTKPAFVLTENFSSLISLNLRKAREALIELLGDENMFQQNVQLPYKYHIDFEIRMDSDRKKVLPIAATDDHADSGVQRLAVLFVPLSAFCVGTMHPQGKLAMKKRHLNKLGYHVILVLNKKFQEMTNEDAVEFLKGKIYSENAFSFSEMTVQDNN
;
A
#
# COMPACT_ATOMS: atom_id res chain seq x y z
N THR A 1 24.85 6.88 38.08
CA THR A 1 23.59 7.35 37.47
C THR A 1 23.17 8.62 38.20
N ASN A 2 23.02 9.75 37.51
CA ASN A 2 22.62 11.00 38.16
C ASN A 2 21.13 11.01 38.59
N CYS A 3 20.77 11.91 39.51
CA CYS A 3 19.43 11.94 40.12
C CYS A 3 18.31 12.15 39.10
N LEU A 4 18.47 13.04 38.11
CA LEU A 4 17.46 13.27 37.07
C LEU A 4 17.21 12.01 36.22
N THR A 5 18.28 11.29 35.88
CA THR A 5 18.17 10.03 35.12
C THR A 5 17.47 8.95 35.95
N ALA A 6 17.69 8.93 37.26
CA ALA A 6 16.99 8.02 38.17
C ALA A 6 15.49 8.36 38.26
N VAL A 7 15.14 9.64 38.42
CA VAL A 7 13.75 10.12 38.41
C VAL A 7 13.05 9.73 37.11
N TRP A 8 13.68 10.01 35.96
CA TRP A 8 13.14 9.60 34.66
C TRP A 8 12.98 8.09 34.52
N ARG A 9 13.95 7.29 34.97
CA ARG A 9 13.87 5.82 34.92
C ARG A 9 12.69 5.29 35.74
N LEU A 10 12.47 5.83 36.95
CA LEU A 10 11.35 5.45 37.80
C LEU A 10 10.02 5.85 37.15
N PHE A 11 9.95 7.10 36.65
CA PHE A 11 8.77 7.64 35.98
C PHE A 11 8.36 6.82 34.75
N LYS A 12 9.32 6.46 33.89
CA LYS A 12 9.08 5.72 32.65
C LYS A 12 8.45 4.33 32.87
N ASN A 13 8.68 3.71 34.03
CA ASN A 13 8.15 2.38 34.32
C ASN A 13 6.71 2.39 34.86
N LEU A 14 6.12 3.57 35.07
CA LEU A 14 4.74 3.74 35.51
C LEU A 14 3.76 3.58 34.34
N SER A 15 2.52 3.18 34.64
CA SER A 15 1.42 3.18 33.67
C SER A 15 1.04 4.60 33.22
N GLU A 16 0.40 4.76 32.06
CA GLU A 16 0.05 6.09 31.52
C GLU A 16 -0.82 6.92 32.48
N ASP A 17 -1.74 6.28 33.20
CA ASP A 17 -2.60 6.96 34.19
C ASP A 17 -1.79 7.44 35.40
N GLN A 18 -0.85 6.63 35.87
CA GLN A 18 0.07 6.99 36.96
C GLN A 18 1.03 8.11 36.54
N GLN A 19 1.53 8.09 35.31
CA GLN A 19 2.45 9.10 34.80
C GLN A 19 1.83 10.51 34.85
N ARG A 20 0.52 10.66 34.62
CA ARG A 20 -0.15 11.97 34.70
C ARG A 20 -0.09 12.57 36.10
N TYR A 21 -0.47 11.77 37.09
CA TYR A 21 -0.49 12.18 38.50
C TYR A 21 0.92 12.39 39.06
N GLU A 22 1.82 11.45 38.82
CA GLU A 22 3.21 11.52 39.28
C GLU A 22 3.97 12.68 38.64
N LYS A 23 3.66 13.04 37.39
CA LYS A 23 4.24 14.23 36.76
C LYS A 23 3.88 15.49 37.53
N GLN A 24 2.64 15.64 37.98
CA GLN A 24 2.25 16.80 38.77
C GLN A 24 3.01 16.84 40.10
N LEU A 25 3.07 15.71 40.81
CA LEU A 25 3.79 15.61 42.09
C LEU A 25 5.29 15.93 41.96
N ILE A 26 5.94 15.44 40.89
CA ILE A 26 7.36 15.72 40.63
C ILE A 26 7.60 17.23 40.49
N PHE A 27 6.73 17.94 39.76
CA PHE A 27 6.89 19.37 39.51
C PHE A 27 6.55 20.24 40.74
N GLU A 28 5.61 19.78 41.58
CA GLU A 28 5.26 20.43 42.85
C GLU A 28 6.32 20.20 43.94
N HIS A 29 7.11 19.13 43.84
CA HIS A 29 8.08 18.78 44.87
C HIS A 29 9.26 19.77 44.93
N PRO A 30 9.53 20.43 46.08
CA PRO A 30 10.57 21.47 46.20
C PRO A 30 11.99 20.99 45.84
N ALA A 31 12.28 19.70 46.06
CA ALA A 31 13.58 19.13 45.70
C ALA A 31 13.80 19.06 44.18
N PHE A 32 12.76 18.96 43.36
CA PHE A 32 12.89 18.95 41.91
C PHE A 32 13.35 20.32 41.40
N VAL A 33 12.79 21.40 41.92
CA VAL A 33 13.23 22.77 41.61
C VAL A 33 14.70 22.98 42.01
N LYS A 34 15.10 22.54 43.22
CA LYS A 34 16.50 22.61 43.66
C LYS A 34 17.43 21.81 42.75
N LEU A 35 17.01 20.61 42.33
CA LEU A 35 17.75 19.77 41.40
C LEU A 35 17.94 20.44 40.03
N CYS A 36 16.87 21.03 39.48
CA CYS A 36 16.92 21.81 38.24
C CYS A 36 17.89 23.00 38.33
N GLN A 37 17.86 23.74 39.45
CA GLN A 37 18.78 24.86 39.70
C GLN A 37 20.24 24.40 39.79
N GLN A 38 20.49 23.28 40.46
CA GLN A 38 21.84 22.71 40.57
C GLN A 38 22.37 22.29 39.19
N VAL A 39 21.54 21.61 38.40
CA VAL A 39 21.90 21.17 37.05
C VAL A 39 22.18 22.37 36.14
N LEU A 40 21.40 23.45 36.26
CA LEU A 40 21.66 24.69 35.54
C LEU A 40 23.05 25.27 35.87
N ARG A 41 23.37 25.37 37.17
CA ARG A 41 24.65 25.92 37.67
C ARG A 41 25.85 25.06 37.28
N ASP A 42 25.72 23.74 37.37
CA ASP A 42 26.83 22.79 37.18
C ASP A 42 26.93 22.23 35.77
N SER A 43 26.01 22.57 34.86
CA SER A 43 25.92 22.05 33.48
C SER A 43 27.27 21.95 32.76
N ARG A 44 28.10 22.99 32.84
CA ARG A 44 29.43 23.04 32.22
C ARG A 44 30.45 22.08 32.85
N ARG A 45 30.30 21.76 34.13
CA ARG A 45 31.18 20.84 34.89
C ARG A 45 30.73 19.38 34.82
N MET A 46 29.50 19.12 34.37
CA MET A 46 28.98 17.76 34.22
C MET A 46 29.80 16.92 33.24
N THR A 47 29.85 15.62 33.53
CA THR A 47 30.36 14.63 32.58
C THR A 47 29.49 14.62 31.33
N ARG A 48 30.06 14.18 30.20
CA ARG A 48 29.38 14.18 28.90
C ARG A 48 28.12 13.31 28.90
N GLY A 49 28.21 12.14 29.52
CA GLY A 49 27.07 11.25 29.74
C GLY A 49 26.02 11.93 30.61
N ASP A 50 26.39 12.42 31.80
CA ASP A 50 25.42 13.02 32.71
C ASP A 50 24.71 14.22 32.10
N LEU A 51 25.41 15.04 31.31
CA LEU A 51 24.83 16.17 30.59
C LEU A 51 23.74 15.72 29.60
N VAL A 52 24.06 14.78 28.71
CA VAL A 52 23.13 14.32 27.66
C VAL A 52 21.94 13.57 28.26
N PHE A 53 22.19 12.69 29.23
CA PHE A 53 21.12 11.96 29.92
C PHE A 53 20.25 12.88 30.79
N SER A 54 20.82 13.93 31.38
CA SER A 54 20.04 14.94 32.11
C SER A 54 19.15 15.75 31.16
N LEU A 55 19.67 16.19 30.01
CA LEU A 55 18.87 16.83 28.96
C LEU A 55 17.72 15.93 28.52
N HIS A 56 18.01 14.67 28.21
CA HIS A 56 16.99 13.69 27.84
C HIS A 56 15.93 13.52 28.93
N ALA A 57 16.36 13.39 30.20
CA ALA A 57 15.45 13.22 31.34
C ALA A 57 14.54 14.43 31.53
N VAL A 58 15.07 15.67 31.53
CA VAL A 58 14.23 16.86 31.76
C VAL A 58 13.22 17.07 30.63
N VAL A 59 13.61 16.85 29.37
CA VAL A 59 12.70 16.94 28.23
C VAL A 59 11.63 15.84 28.32
N SER A 60 12.03 14.61 28.63
CA SER A 60 11.10 13.47 28.68
C SER A 60 10.14 13.52 29.89
N LEU A 61 10.56 14.15 31.00
CA LEU A 61 9.67 14.49 32.12
C LEU A 61 8.69 15.62 31.79
N GLY A 62 8.86 16.28 30.63
CA GLY A 62 7.96 17.32 30.15
C GLY A 62 8.29 18.72 30.65
N VAL A 63 9.55 18.99 31.03
CA VAL A 63 10.01 20.36 31.28
C VAL A 63 9.96 21.14 29.96
N PRO A 64 9.28 22.31 29.89
CA PRO A 64 9.11 23.04 28.65
C PRO A 64 10.43 23.44 27.99
N GLN A 65 10.49 23.33 26.65
CA GLN A 65 11.68 23.59 25.85
C GLN A 65 12.22 25.02 25.99
N ASN A 66 11.33 26.00 26.19
CA ASN A 66 11.68 27.42 26.31
C ASN A 66 12.32 27.79 27.67
N THR A 67 12.42 26.84 28.61
CA THR A 67 13.04 27.10 29.91
C THR A 67 14.55 27.34 29.77
N LEU A 68 15.09 28.21 30.63
CA LEU A 68 16.54 28.47 30.71
C LEU A 68 17.35 27.19 30.93
N LEU A 69 16.80 26.23 31.69
CA LEU A 69 17.42 24.92 31.93
C LEU A 69 17.62 24.14 30.63
N VAL A 70 16.56 23.92 29.86
CA VAL A 70 16.64 23.13 28.61
C VAL A 70 17.55 23.84 27.61
N GLN A 71 17.39 25.15 27.45
CA GLN A 71 18.21 25.95 26.51
C GLN A 71 19.70 25.95 26.89
N THR A 72 20.03 26.01 28.19
CA THR A 72 21.42 25.92 28.65
C THR A 72 22.00 24.54 28.38
N LEU A 73 21.26 23.46 28.69
CA LEU A 73 21.70 22.10 28.43
C LEU A 73 21.91 21.82 26.93
N LEU A 74 21.03 22.32 26.06
CA LEU A 74 21.22 22.26 24.60
C LEU A 74 22.53 22.92 24.17
N ARG A 75 22.80 24.14 24.66
CA ARG A 75 24.03 24.87 24.32
C ARG A 75 25.29 24.18 24.83
N VAL A 76 25.29 23.68 26.06
CA VAL A 76 26.45 22.95 26.62
C VAL A 76 26.66 21.62 25.89
N CYS A 77 25.59 20.93 25.46
CA CYS A 77 25.69 19.77 24.59
C CYS A 77 26.35 20.12 23.25
N GLN A 78 26.02 21.28 22.68
CA GLN A 78 26.64 21.78 21.45
C GLN A 78 28.14 22.07 21.64
N GLU A 79 28.52 22.75 22.72
CA GLU A 79 29.92 23.06 23.04
C GLU A 79 30.77 21.78 23.21
N LYS A 80 30.18 20.71 23.78
CA LYS A 80 30.87 19.43 24.05
C LYS A 80 30.64 18.35 22.98
N LEU A 81 29.98 18.69 21.88
CA LEU A 81 29.45 17.73 20.90
C LEU A 81 30.52 16.76 20.37
N ASN A 82 31.67 17.27 19.94
CA ASN A 82 32.76 16.46 19.36
C ASN A 82 33.33 15.41 20.32
N GLN A 83 33.05 15.54 21.62
CA GLN A 83 33.58 14.67 22.65
C GLN A 83 32.60 13.58 23.11
N LEU A 84 31.36 13.61 22.62
CA LEU A 84 30.31 12.65 23.00
C LEU A 84 30.65 11.25 22.45
N ASP A 85 30.35 10.19 23.21
CA ASP A 85 30.46 8.82 22.71
C ASP A 85 29.25 8.42 21.84
N ASN A 86 29.30 7.25 21.19
CA ASN A 86 28.24 6.79 20.30
C ASN A 86 26.87 6.68 21.02
N ARG A 87 26.90 6.31 22.31
CA ARG A 87 25.68 6.18 23.13
C ARG A 87 25.05 7.54 23.40
N CYS A 88 25.86 8.54 23.75
CA CYS A 88 25.43 9.92 23.96
C CYS A 88 24.88 10.52 22.66
N ILE A 89 25.56 10.31 21.52
CA ILE A 89 25.09 10.75 20.20
C ILE A 89 23.69 10.17 19.90
N SER A 90 23.49 8.88 20.17
CA SER A 90 22.21 8.19 19.98
C SER A 90 21.08 8.79 20.85
N VAL A 91 21.34 8.99 22.14
CA VAL A 91 20.37 9.56 23.09
C VAL A 91 20.06 11.03 22.77
N LEU A 92 21.08 11.79 22.36
CA LEU A 92 20.93 13.16 21.94
C LEU A 92 20.06 13.25 20.68
N ALA A 93 20.27 12.38 19.69
CA ALA A 93 19.42 12.30 18.50
C ALA A 93 17.95 12.06 18.85
N THR A 94 17.66 11.10 19.74
CA THR A 94 16.28 10.84 20.21
C THR A 94 15.68 12.04 20.90
N THR A 95 16.46 12.74 21.73
CA THR A 95 15.97 13.91 22.46
C THR A 95 15.64 15.05 21.51
N LEU A 96 16.51 15.34 20.55
CA LEU A 96 16.31 16.41 19.57
C LEU A 96 15.17 16.12 18.59
N ALA A 97 14.86 14.85 18.33
CA ALA A 97 13.74 14.47 17.47
C ALA A 97 12.37 14.77 18.10
N GLY A 98 12.29 14.86 19.44
CA GLY A 98 11.07 15.16 20.18
C GLY A 98 10.89 16.64 20.53
N LEU A 99 11.81 17.51 20.13
CA LEU A 99 11.78 18.95 20.40
C LEU A 99 11.32 19.74 19.17
N ASP A 100 10.63 20.86 19.41
CA ASP A 100 10.26 21.81 18.37
C ASP A 100 11.50 22.51 17.80
N LYS A 101 11.42 22.95 16.55
CA LYS A 101 12.54 23.62 15.88
C LYS A 101 12.73 25.02 16.46
N ASP A 102 13.87 25.23 17.13
CA ASP A 102 14.39 26.56 17.50
C ASP A 102 15.85 26.73 17.05
N LYS A 103 16.45 27.90 17.33
CA LYS A 103 17.84 28.20 16.93
C LYS A 103 18.86 27.22 17.53
N ASN A 104 18.70 26.84 18.80
CA ASN A 104 19.64 25.97 19.51
C ASN A 104 19.47 24.50 19.08
N VAL A 105 18.23 24.03 18.96
CA VAL A 105 17.91 22.68 18.47
C VAL A 105 18.40 22.51 17.03
N SER A 106 18.15 23.48 16.15
CA SER A 106 18.55 23.40 14.74
C SER A 106 20.09 23.42 14.59
N ALA A 107 20.78 24.29 15.34
CA ALA A 107 22.24 24.34 15.32
C ALA A 107 22.87 23.04 15.86
N LEU A 108 22.30 22.48 16.94
CA LEU A 108 22.78 21.22 17.51
C LEU A 108 22.48 20.02 16.61
N GLN A 109 21.31 19.99 15.95
CA GLN A 109 20.98 18.97 14.94
C GLN A 109 21.96 19.01 13.76
N ALA A 110 22.26 20.19 13.23
CA ALA A 110 23.23 20.34 12.14
C ALA A 110 24.64 19.89 12.56
N GLY A 111 25.11 20.30 13.75
CA GLY A 111 26.39 19.82 14.28
C GLY A 111 26.40 18.30 14.48
N LEU A 112 25.31 17.73 15.00
CA LEU A 112 25.18 16.30 15.22
C LEU A 112 25.23 15.51 13.91
N GLN A 113 24.58 16.01 12.85
CA GLN A 113 24.64 15.41 11.52
C GLN A 113 26.07 15.35 10.97
N LEU A 114 26.83 16.44 11.09
CA LEU A 114 28.24 16.47 10.66
C LEU A 114 29.11 15.49 11.46
N LEU A 115 28.90 15.42 12.78
CA LEU A 115 29.64 14.48 13.64
C LEU A 115 29.30 13.02 13.30
N VAL A 116 28.02 12.72 13.09
CA VAL A 116 27.55 11.38 12.72
C VAL A 116 28.11 11.00 11.36
N GLU A 117 28.10 11.90 10.38
CA GLU A 117 28.69 11.64 9.06
C GLU A 117 30.15 11.17 9.15
N GLN A 118 30.96 11.81 9.98
CA GLN A 118 32.37 11.45 10.17
C GLN A 118 32.53 10.11 10.90
N ARG A 119 31.62 9.79 11.82
CA ARG A 119 31.78 8.65 12.75
C ARG A 119 31.03 7.39 12.36
N ILE A 120 30.04 7.46 11.47
CA ILE A 120 29.25 6.30 11.02
C ILE A 120 30.12 5.05 10.72
N PRO A 121 31.26 5.14 10.00
CA PRO A 121 32.07 3.96 9.67
C PRO A 121 32.59 3.19 10.90
N SER A 122 32.68 3.85 12.06
CA SER A 122 33.15 3.28 13.32
C SER A 122 32.04 2.71 14.21
N ILE A 123 30.77 3.01 13.91
CA ILE A 123 29.63 2.55 14.71
C ILE A 123 29.28 1.12 14.30
N ARG A 124 29.53 0.16 15.19
CA ARG A 124 29.22 -1.27 14.98
C ARG A 124 27.92 -1.71 15.66
N ASP A 125 27.35 -0.89 16.52
CA ASP A 125 26.13 -1.23 17.25
C ASP A 125 24.89 -0.92 16.40
N ILE A 126 24.19 -1.98 15.97
CA ILE A 126 22.96 -1.89 15.18
C ILE A 126 21.84 -1.11 15.89
N PHE A 127 21.79 -1.16 17.23
CA PHE A 127 20.81 -0.41 18.00
C PHE A 127 21.05 1.09 17.90
N ILE A 128 22.31 1.52 17.87
CA ILE A 128 22.67 2.92 17.67
C ILE A 128 22.34 3.32 16.23
N LEU A 129 22.72 2.52 15.24
CA LEU A 129 22.48 2.82 13.82
C LEU A 129 20.99 3.00 13.51
N GLN A 130 20.13 2.05 13.91
CA GLN A 130 18.68 2.14 13.68
C GLN A 130 18.05 3.35 14.38
N ASN A 131 18.55 3.73 15.57
CA ASN A 131 18.03 4.88 16.30
C ASN A 131 18.44 6.19 15.62
N LEU A 132 19.68 6.30 15.13
CA LEU A 132 20.12 7.44 14.32
C LEU A 132 19.29 7.55 13.04
N MET A 133 19.11 6.46 12.30
CA MET A 133 18.24 6.44 11.12
C MET A 133 16.82 6.92 11.45
N LYS A 134 16.22 6.44 12.54
CA LYS A 134 14.88 6.84 12.96
C LYS A 134 14.78 8.32 13.36
N CYS A 135 15.73 8.83 14.12
CA CYS A 135 15.61 10.14 14.78
C CYS A 135 16.14 11.31 13.94
N MET A 136 17.13 11.08 13.07
CA MET A 136 17.71 12.13 12.22
C MET A 136 17.63 11.82 10.72
N GLY A 137 17.23 10.61 10.33
CA GLY A 137 17.32 10.16 8.94
C GLY A 137 16.40 10.89 7.95
N LYS A 138 15.29 11.49 8.40
CA LYS A 138 14.29 12.07 7.49
C LYS A 138 14.88 13.18 6.63
N ASP A 139 15.50 14.16 7.29
CA ASP A 139 15.94 15.43 6.68
C ASP A 139 17.42 15.45 6.27
N VAL A 140 18.14 14.33 6.42
CA VAL A 140 19.56 14.27 6.02
C VAL A 140 19.73 14.08 4.51
N PRO A 141 20.85 14.57 3.93
CA PRO A 141 21.17 14.33 2.53
C PRO A 141 21.25 12.84 2.16
N VAL A 142 20.95 12.53 0.90
CA VAL A 142 20.95 11.14 0.37
C VAL A 142 22.29 10.43 0.59
N PHE A 143 23.42 11.14 0.48
CA PHE A 143 24.74 10.53 0.71
C PHE A 143 24.89 10.03 2.16
N LEU A 144 24.30 10.73 3.15
CA LEU A 144 24.37 10.34 4.55
C LEU A 144 23.46 9.15 4.82
N LYS A 145 22.29 9.09 4.16
CA LYS A 145 21.41 7.91 4.16
C LYS A 145 22.16 6.68 3.62
N LYS A 146 22.91 6.82 2.52
CA LYS A 146 23.77 5.75 1.96
C LYS A 146 24.88 5.33 2.92
N LYS A 147 25.54 6.26 3.63
CA LYS A 147 26.54 5.92 4.65
C LYS A 147 25.92 5.10 5.79
N LEU A 148 24.73 5.48 6.27
CA LEU A 148 23.98 4.73 7.29
C LEU A 148 23.59 3.34 6.80
N GLU A 149 23.09 3.23 5.56
CA GLU A 149 22.80 1.95 4.91
C GLU A 149 24.03 1.04 4.88
N MET A 150 25.18 1.53 4.41
CA MET A 150 26.42 0.75 4.38
C MET A 150 26.86 0.29 5.77
N ALA A 151 26.65 1.10 6.81
CA ALA A 151 26.99 0.72 8.18
C ALA A 151 26.06 -0.38 8.72
N VAL A 152 24.77 -0.32 8.41
CA VAL A 152 23.81 -1.38 8.75
C VAL A 152 24.13 -2.67 7.99
N LEU A 153 24.47 -2.58 6.70
CA LEU A 153 24.82 -3.74 5.88
C LEU A 153 26.05 -4.48 6.41
N LYS A 154 27.03 -3.77 6.99
CA LYS A 154 28.18 -4.39 7.66
C LYS A 154 27.83 -5.19 8.91
N GLN A 155 26.64 -4.99 9.47
CA GLN A 155 26.14 -5.68 10.67
C GLN A 155 24.99 -6.64 10.35
N ILE A 156 24.69 -6.86 9.06
CA ILE A 156 23.46 -7.54 8.62
C ILE A 156 23.42 -9.02 9.06
N ASP A 157 24.58 -9.68 9.11
CA ASP A 157 24.68 -11.09 9.49
C ASP A 157 24.36 -11.35 10.98
N HIS A 158 24.43 -10.30 11.81
CA HIS A 158 24.14 -10.35 13.24
C HIS A 158 22.73 -9.83 13.59
N LEU A 159 21.88 -9.66 12.58
CA LEU A 159 20.54 -9.14 12.77
C LEU A 159 19.66 -10.13 13.54
N THR A 160 19.25 -9.75 14.74
CA THR A 160 18.22 -10.46 15.51
C THR A 160 16.83 -10.09 14.99
N PHE A 161 15.81 -10.91 15.28
CA PHE A 161 14.42 -10.62 14.95
C PHE A 161 13.98 -9.22 15.42
N LEU A 162 14.25 -8.86 16.68
CA LEU A 162 13.90 -7.55 17.23
C LEU A 162 14.61 -6.39 16.53
N ASN A 163 15.87 -6.59 16.11
CA ASN A 163 16.60 -5.57 15.36
C ASN A 163 16.08 -5.45 13.92
N ALA A 164 15.69 -6.56 13.28
CA ALA A 164 15.07 -6.53 11.95
C ALA A 164 13.82 -5.65 11.94
N LEU A 165 12.92 -5.83 12.90
CA LEU A 165 11.69 -5.03 13.03
C LEU A 165 11.97 -3.53 13.25
N ARG A 166 12.97 -3.22 14.08
CA ARG A 166 13.35 -1.83 14.40
C ARG A 166 14.05 -1.15 13.23
N VAL A 167 14.91 -1.86 12.49
CA VAL A 167 15.54 -1.37 11.26
C VAL A 167 14.48 -1.11 10.19
N PHE A 168 13.50 -2.01 10.04
CA PHE A 168 12.35 -1.81 9.15
C PHE A 168 11.62 -0.50 9.45
N SER A 169 11.31 -0.28 10.73
CA SER A 169 10.66 0.95 11.21
C SER A 169 11.54 2.20 11.03
N ALA A 170 12.86 2.05 11.18
CA ALA A 170 13.81 3.13 11.01
C ALA A 170 13.93 3.59 9.54
N LEU A 171 13.85 2.65 8.59
CA LEU A 171 13.81 2.97 7.15
C LEU A 171 12.56 3.78 6.78
N VAL A 172 11.40 3.42 7.33
CA VAL A 172 10.16 4.19 7.17
C VAL A 172 10.34 5.62 7.70
N ALA A 173 10.84 5.78 8.93
CA ALA A 173 11.07 7.10 9.53
C ALA A 173 12.10 7.93 8.74
N MET A 174 13.11 7.28 8.16
CA MET A 174 14.12 7.89 7.30
C MET A 174 13.59 8.23 5.89
N ASN A 175 12.41 7.73 5.51
CA ASN A 175 11.87 7.75 4.16
C ASN A 175 12.91 7.30 3.12
N TYR A 176 13.45 6.09 3.32
CA TYR A 176 14.50 5.52 2.49
C TYR A 176 14.29 4.04 2.25
N CYS A 177 14.18 3.64 0.99
CA CYS A 177 13.98 2.25 0.59
C CYS A 177 15.33 1.61 0.23
N SER A 178 15.87 0.80 1.15
CA SER A 178 17.07 -0.03 0.92
C SER A 178 16.64 -1.47 0.70
N ILE A 179 16.58 -1.90 -0.56
CA ILE A 179 16.20 -3.29 -0.93
C ILE A 179 17.11 -4.33 -0.24
N PRO A 180 18.45 -4.18 -0.17
CA PRO A 180 19.30 -5.16 0.48
C PRO A 180 19.02 -5.33 1.98
N ILE A 181 18.82 -4.22 2.71
CA ILE A 181 18.47 -4.27 4.14
C ILE A 181 17.08 -4.86 4.32
N LEU A 182 16.10 -4.44 3.50
CA LEU A 182 14.73 -4.92 3.59
C LEU A 182 14.64 -6.42 3.30
N ASN A 183 15.39 -6.95 2.32
CA ASN A 183 15.44 -8.38 2.02
C ASN A 183 16.00 -9.17 3.21
N ALA A 184 17.12 -8.73 3.79
CA ALA A 184 17.71 -9.39 4.95
C ALA A 184 16.81 -9.33 6.20
N CYS A 185 16.18 -8.17 6.47
CA CYS A 185 15.20 -8.05 7.54
C CYS A 185 13.99 -8.95 7.31
N SER A 186 13.48 -9.01 6.07
CA SER A 186 12.33 -9.83 5.69
C SER A 186 12.60 -11.30 5.95
N LYS A 187 13.78 -11.80 5.56
CA LYS A 187 14.19 -13.19 5.85
C LYS A 187 14.16 -13.49 7.36
N LYS A 188 14.73 -12.60 8.18
CA LYS A 188 14.72 -12.76 9.65
C LYS A 188 13.32 -12.70 10.26
N ILE A 189 12.43 -11.88 9.70
CA ILE A 189 11.03 -11.79 10.11
C ILE A 189 10.29 -13.07 9.76
N GLN A 190 10.49 -13.62 8.55
CA GLN A 190 9.87 -14.88 8.12
C GLN A 190 10.27 -16.06 9.03
N GLU A 191 11.55 -16.16 9.39
CA GLU A 191 12.06 -17.20 10.31
C GLU A 191 11.38 -17.19 11.69
N ASN A 192 10.90 -16.04 12.17
CA ASN A 192 10.38 -15.86 13.54
C ASN A 192 8.99 -15.19 13.53
N VAL A 193 8.19 -15.40 12.48
CA VAL A 193 6.90 -14.73 12.32
C VAL A 193 5.93 -15.02 13.47
N HIS A 194 6.05 -16.20 14.07
CA HIS A 194 5.22 -16.66 15.18
C HIS A 194 5.42 -15.88 16.48
N ASP A 195 6.56 -15.19 16.64
CA ASP A 195 6.85 -14.34 17.80
C ASP A 195 6.31 -12.91 17.63
N ALA A 196 5.77 -12.56 16.45
CA ALA A 196 5.28 -11.23 16.16
C ALA A 196 3.85 -11.02 16.68
N PRO A 197 3.60 -10.07 17.59
CA PRO A 197 2.24 -9.74 17.99
C PRO A 197 1.48 -9.04 16.86
N PHE A 198 0.14 -9.08 16.91
CA PHE A 198 -0.78 -8.45 15.95
C PHE A 198 -0.32 -7.05 15.46
N ARG A 199 -0.01 -6.15 16.40
CA ARG A 199 0.39 -4.77 16.08
C ARG A 199 1.68 -4.74 15.25
N GLN A 200 2.62 -5.63 15.53
CA GLN A 200 3.89 -5.68 14.80
C GLN A 200 3.70 -6.18 13.37
N LEU A 201 2.83 -7.18 13.17
CA LEU A 201 2.48 -7.69 11.84
C LEU A 201 1.85 -6.61 10.97
N ILE A 202 0.89 -5.84 11.51
CA ILE A 202 0.31 -4.69 10.81
C ILE A 202 1.36 -3.64 10.47
N LEU A 203 2.24 -3.28 11.41
CA LEU A 203 3.30 -2.31 11.18
C LEU A 203 4.28 -2.74 10.08
N ILE A 204 4.55 -4.05 9.94
CA ILE A 204 5.39 -4.57 8.85
C ILE A 204 4.69 -4.34 7.50
N LEU A 205 3.41 -4.71 7.38
CA LEU A 205 2.65 -4.52 6.14
C LEU A 205 2.53 -3.04 5.76
N GLU A 206 2.24 -2.16 6.74
CA GLU A 206 2.20 -0.71 6.55
C GLU A 206 3.57 -0.14 6.13
N ALA A 207 4.65 -0.64 6.74
CA ALA A 207 6.00 -0.24 6.37
C ALA A 207 6.36 -0.66 4.93
N CYS A 208 5.96 -1.86 4.50
CA CYS A 208 6.12 -2.30 3.12
C CYS A 208 5.40 -1.35 2.14
N TYR A 209 4.19 -0.92 2.48
CA TYR A 209 3.45 0.05 1.67
C TYR A 209 4.17 1.40 1.60
N ASN A 210 4.55 1.95 2.75
CA ASN A 210 5.20 3.26 2.85
C ASN A 210 6.54 3.32 2.10
N LEU A 211 7.30 2.21 2.11
CA LEU A 211 8.58 2.09 1.41
C LEU A 211 8.43 1.63 -0.04
N GLN A 212 7.21 1.37 -0.50
CA GLN A 212 6.91 0.75 -1.81
C GLN A 212 7.66 -0.58 -2.00
N TYR A 213 7.93 -1.29 -0.91
CA TYR A 213 8.67 -2.54 -0.89
C TYR A 213 7.72 -3.71 -1.16
N ARG A 214 7.87 -4.33 -2.33
CA ARG A 214 7.07 -5.47 -2.78
C ARG A 214 7.91 -6.73 -2.64
N ASN A 215 7.63 -7.53 -1.61
CA ASN A 215 8.27 -8.82 -1.42
C ASN A 215 7.18 -9.89 -1.27
N VAL A 216 7.01 -10.68 -2.32
CA VAL A 216 5.97 -11.72 -2.39
C VAL A 216 6.20 -12.78 -1.32
N GLU A 217 7.46 -13.20 -1.10
CA GLU A 217 7.80 -14.23 -0.11
C GLU A 217 7.42 -13.81 1.31
N LEU A 218 7.72 -12.56 1.68
CA LEU A 218 7.32 -12.00 2.95
C LEU A 218 5.79 -11.95 3.07
N PHE A 219 5.09 -11.45 2.04
CA PHE A 219 3.63 -11.33 2.09
C PHE A 219 2.95 -12.69 2.20
N SER A 220 3.43 -13.70 1.46
CA SER A 220 2.96 -15.08 1.55
C SER A 220 3.22 -15.66 2.94
N ALA A 221 4.45 -15.56 3.46
CA ALA A 221 4.78 -16.06 4.80
C ALA A 221 3.91 -15.44 5.91
N LEU A 222 3.65 -14.13 5.83
CA LEU A 222 2.74 -13.46 6.76
C LEU A 222 1.30 -13.93 6.58
N ALA A 223 0.82 -14.06 5.34
CA ALA A 223 -0.54 -14.52 5.05
C ALA A 223 -0.76 -15.97 5.51
N ASP A 224 0.20 -16.86 5.29
CA ASP A 224 0.17 -18.27 5.69
C ASP A 224 0.16 -18.42 7.22
N TYR A 225 0.99 -17.64 7.92
CA TYR A 225 0.95 -17.59 9.38
C TYR A 225 -0.40 -17.09 9.91
N ILE A 226 -0.91 -15.98 9.37
CA ILE A 226 -2.20 -15.41 9.79
C ILE A 226 -3.35 -16.39 9.50
N ASN A 227 -3.29 -17.10 8.36
CA ASN A 227 -4.29 -18.11 7.98
C ASN A 227 -4.24 -19.33 8.91
N SER A 228 -3.05 -19.90 9.16
CA SER A 228 -2.89 -21.05 10.06
C SER A 228 -3.32 -20.74 11.51
N THR A 229 -3.25 -19.47 11.91
CA THR A 229 -3.69 -18.98 13.24
C THR A 229 -5.04 -18.24 13.19
N ALA A 230 -5.82 -18.37 12.10
CA ALA A 230 -7.07 -17.65 11.91
C ALA A 230 -8.10 -17.88 13.01
N CYS A 231 -8.08 -19.02 13.70
CA CYS A 231 -8.95 -19.32 14.84
C CYS A 231 -8.63 -18.49 16.09
N LEU A 232 -7.39 -18.01 16.23
CA LEU A 232 -6.92 -17.23 17.38
C LEU A 232 -7.20 -15.73 17.22
N TRP A 233 -7.36 -15.25 15.98
CA TRP A 233 -7.58 -13.84 15.69
C TRP A 233 -9.05 -13.45 15.79
N ASP A 234 -9.31 -12.28 16.40
CA ASP A 234 -10.62 -11.65 16.35
C ASP A 234 -10.98 -11.29 14.89
N LYS A 235 -12.27 -11.35 14.55
CA LYS A 235 -12.75 -11.06 13.19
C LYS A 235 -12.35 -9.65 12.74
N ARG A 236 -12.28 -8.66 13.66
CA ARG A 236 -11.81 -7.30 13.33
C ARG A 236 -10.31 -7.26 13.04
N GLN A 237 -9.51 -8.09 13.71
CA GLN A 237 -8.08 -8.21 13.41
C GLN A 237 -7.86 -8.79 12.01
N ILE A 238 -8.62 -9.82 11.63
CA ILE A 238 -8.56 -10.38 10.27
C ILE A 238 -8.94 -9.31 9.23
N ILE A 239 -9.97 -8.50 9.48
CA ILE A 239 -10.33 -7.38 8.59
C ILE A 239 -9.17 -6.39 8.43
N LEU A 240 -8.44 -6.08 9.51
CA LEU A 240 -7.28 -5.18 9.45
C LEU A 240 -6.12 -5.79 8.65
N PHE A 241 -5.84 -7.08 8.80
CA PHE A 241 -4.86 -7.76 7.96
C PHE A 241 -5.24 -7.73 6.48
N LEU A 242 -6.49 -8.08 6.17
CA LEU A 242 -7.00 -8.05 4.80
C LEU A 242 -6.96 -6.64 4.19
N SER A 243 -7.26 -5.60 4.98
CA SER A 243 -7.11 -4.20 4.58
C SER A 243 -5.65 -3.83 4.29
N ALA A 244 -4.70 -4.32 5.09
CA ALA A 244 -3.28 -4.07 4.88
C ALA A 244 -2.76 -4.77 3.61
N PHE A 245 -3.16 -6.03 3.38
CA PHE A 245 -2.83 -6.75 2.14
C PHE A 245 -3.45 -6.10 0.90
N GLU A 246 -4.70 -5.62 0.98
CA GLU A 246 -5.34 -4.86 -0.10
C GLU A 246 -4.53 -3.60 -0.46
N THR A 247 -4.04 -2.88 0.55
CA THR A 247 -3.23 -1.67 0.34
C THR A 247 -1.91 -1.98 -0.39
N LEU A 248 -1.35 -3.18 -0.18
CA LEU A 248 -0.19 -3.70 -0.89
C LEU A 248 -0.53 -4.26 -2.27
N GLY A 249 -1.81 -4.44 -2.59
CA GLY A 249 -2.27 -5.14 -3.79
C GLY A 249 -1.97 -6.65 -3.78
N PHE A 250 -1.73 -7.24 -2.61
CA PHE A 250 -1.50 -8.68 -2.45
C PHE A 250 -2.81 -9.38 -2.09
N GLN A 251 -3.08 -10.53 -2.69
CA GLN A 251 -4.31 -11.28 -2.47
C GLN A 251 -4.05 -12.56 -1.66
N PRO A 252 -4.33 -12.58 -0.34
CA PRO A 252 -4.16 -13.76 0.49
C PRO A 252 -5.37 -14.70 0.33
N SER A 253 -5.42 -15.46 -0.76
CA SER A 253 -6.61 -16.23 -1.20
C SER A 253 -7.18 -17.19 -0.14
N GLU A 254 -6.32 -17.92 0.59
CA GLU A 254 -6.76 -18.87 1.62
C GLU A 254 -7.40 -18.14 2.82
N LEU A 255 -6.74 -17.09 3.32
CA LEU A 255 -7.27 -16.26 4.41
C LEU A 255 -8.59 -15.59 4.02
N MET A 256 -8.73 -15.13 2.77
CA MET A 256 -9.97 -14.57 2.26
C MET A 256 -11.09 -15.62 2.15
N GLY A 257 -10.76 -16.88 1.86
CA GLY A 257 -11.71 -17.99 1.88
C GLY A 257 -12.22 -18.25 3.29
N VAL A 258 -11.30 -18.46 4.24
CA VAL A 258 -11.62 -18.69 5.66
C VAL A 258 -12.42 -17.52 6.26
N PHE A 259 -12.05 -16.28 5.94
CA PHE A 259 -12.78 -15.12 6.43
C PHE A 259 -14.19 -15.02 5.82
N ALA A 260 -14.38 -15.44 4.56
CA ALA A 260 -15.70 -15.45 3.94
C ALA A 260 -16.64 -16.43 4.65
N GLU A 261 -16.16 -17.60 5.05
CA GLU A 261 -16.91 -18.58 5.86
C GLU A 261 -17.32 -17.98 7.21
N LYS A 262 -16.39 -17.32 7.91
CA LYS A 262 -16.70 -16.64 9.18
C LYS A 262 -17.75 -15.53 9.06
N VAL A 263 -17.83 -14.89 7.89
CA VAL A 263 -18.84 -13.85 7.59
C VAL A 263 -20.20 -14.47 7.30
N THR A 264 -20.25 -15.59 6.56
CA THR A 264 -21.51 -16.27 6.24
C THR A 264 -22.09 -17.00 7.45
N GLU A 265 -21.26 -17.52 8.36
CA GLU A 265 -21.69 -18.21 9.58
C GLU A 265 -22.25 -17.26 10.65
N ASP A 266 -21.59 -16.13 10.88
CA ASP A 266 -22.03 -15.11 11.84
C ASP A 266 -21.77 -13.72 11.26
N PRO A 267 -22.76 -13.10 10.59
CA PRO A 267 -22.64 -11.77 10.02
C PRO A 267 -22.85 -10.62 11.02
N GLU A 268 -23.36 -10.89 12.23
CA GLU A 268 -23.82 -9.84 13.16
C GLU A 268 -22.67 -8.98 13.72
N PHE A 269 -21.42 -9.45 13.66
CA PHE A 269 -20.25 -8.65 14.07
C PHE A 269 -19.91 -7.49 13.09
N LEU A 270 -20.47 -7.50 11.88
CA LEU A 270 -20.18 -6.50 10.85
C LEU A 270 -20.96 -5.20 11.10
N ASN A 271 -20.32 -4.26 11.78
CA ASN A 271 -20.74 -2.86 11.75
C ASN A 271 -20.53 -2.24 10.35
N LEU A 272 -21.16 -1.09 10.08
CA LEU A 272 -21.07 -0.40 8.78
C LEU A 272 -19.61 -0.18 8.33
N LYS A 273 -18.73 0.26 9.23
CA LYS A 273 -17.31 0.49 8.92
C LYS A 273 -16.61 -0.78 8.44
N ASN A 274 -16.80 -1.89 9.15
CA ASN A 274 -16.21 -3.18 8.82
C ASN A 274 -16.79 -3.73 7.52
N LEU A 275 -18.11 -3.62 7.31
CA LEU A 275 -18.76 -4.01 6.06
C LEU A 275 -18.16 -3.29 4.86
N LEU A 276 -17.97 -1.97 4.94
CA LEU A 276 -17.37 -1.19 3.86
C LEU A 276 -15.91 -1.60 3.58
N ILE A 277 -15.14 -1.95 4.61
CA ILE A 277 -13.77 -2.47 4.42
C ILE A 277 -13.81 -3.83 3.71
N VAL A 278 -14.69 -4.75 4.13
CA VAL A 278 -14.82 -6.07 3.50
C VAL A 278 -15.22 -5.91 2.02
N LEU A 279 -16.23 -5.11 1.72
CA LEU A 279 -16.65 -4.80 0.35
C LEU A 279 -15.49 -4.23 -0.48
N ARG A 280 -14.73 -3.28 0.07
CA ARG A 280 -13.56 -2.69 -0.59
C ARG A 280 -12.48 -3.72 -0.86
N VAL A 281 -12.13 -4.56 0.13
CA VAL A 281 -11.06 -5.55 0.01
C VAL A 281 -11.40 -6.57 -1.08
N TYR A 282 -12.56 -7.22 -0.98
CA TYR A 282 -12.95 -8.28 -1.91
C TYR A 282 -13.11 -7.74 -3.33
N SER A 283 -13.68 -6.54 -3.48
CA SER A 283 -13.81 -5.91 -4.80
C SER A 283 -12.48 -5.51 -5.41
N ARG A 284 -11.57 -4.88 -4.66
CA ARG A 284 -10.29 -4.40 -5.22
C ARG A 284 -9.33 -5.54 -5.53
N LEU A 285 -9.26 -6.54 -4.67
CA LEU A 285 -8.49 -7.76 -4.92
C LEU A 285 -9.21 -8.74 -5.86
N ASN A 286 -10.46 -8.45 -6.27
CA ASN A 286 -11.23 -9.29 -7.18
C ASN A 286 -11.30 -10.76 -6.70
N TYR A 287 -11.58 -10.96 -5.41
CA TYR A 287 -11.71 -12.30 -4.84
C TYR A 287 -13.18 -12.69 -4.72
N VAL A 288 -13.50 -13.91 -5.17
CA VAL A 288 -14.82 -14.52 -5.06
C VAL A 288 -14.66 -15.86 -4.33
N PRO A 289 -15.29 -16.06 -3.16
CA PRO A 289 -15.17 -17.31 -2.41
C PRO A 289 -15.61 -18.52 -3.23
N ARG A 290 -14.77 -19.58 -3.23
CA ARG A 290 -15.08 -20.83 -3.95
C ARG A 290 -16.23 -21.56 -3.23
N GLY A 291 -17.17 -22.11 -4.00
CA GLY A 291 -18.29 -22.90 -3.48
C GLY A 291 -19.40 -22.13 -2.73
N GLN A 292 -19.15 -20.90 -2.28
CA GLN A 292 -20.10 -20.12 -1.45
C GLN A 292 -20.40 -18.71 -2.01
N LYS A 293 -20.11 -18.45 -3.29
CA LYS A 293 -20.28 -17.15 -3.95
C LYS A 293 -21.64 -16.48 -3.65
N HIS A 294 -22.74 -17.20 -3.89
CA HIS A 294 -24.09 -16.66 -3.74
C HIS A 294 -24.39 -16.31 -2.28
N LEU A 295 -24.18 -17.27 -1.37
CA LEU A 295 -24.39 -17.09 0.06
C LEU A 295 -23.58 -15.91 0.62
N PHE A 296 -22.31 -15.78 0.24
CA PHE A 296 -21.46 -14.68 0.68
C PHE A 296 -21.98 -13.32 0.22
N PHE A 297 -22.33 -13.16 -1.06
CA PHE A 297 -22.86 -11.90 -1.56
C PHE A 297 -24.25 -11.57 -1.01
N ASP A 298 -25.12 -12.55 -0.84
CA ASP A 298 -26.44 -12.36 -0.24
C ASP A 298 -26.33 -11.95 1.23
N THR A 299 -25.34 -12.49 1.95
CA THR A 299 -25.01 -12.08 3.32
C THR A 299 -24.56 -10.62 3.37
N LEU A 300 -23.59 -10.23 2.53
CA LEU A 300 -23.11 -8.84 2.46
C LEU A 300 -24.22 -7.86 2.02
N HIS A 301 -25.05 -8.28 1.07
CA HIS A 301 -26.21 -7.51 0.62
C HIS A 301 -27.23 -7.31 1.75
N SER A 302 -27.53 -8.38 2.50
CA SER A 302 -28.43 -8.31 3.66
C SER A 302 -27.90 -7.38 4.75
N CYS A 303 -26.60 -7.45 5.04
CA CYS A 303 -25.94 -6.52 5.96
C CYS A 303 -26.02 -5.07 5.47
N LEU A 304 -25.78 -4.81 4.18
CA LEU A 304 -25.90 -3.48 3.59
C LEU A 304 -27.33 -2.95 3.74
N ASN A 305 -28.34 -3.79 3.48
CA ASN A 305 -29.75 -3.42 3.60
C ASN A 305 -30.14 -2.98 5.02
N LYS A 306 -29.53 -3.54 6.07
CA LYS A 306 -29.75 -3.10 7.46
C LYS A 306 -29.29 -1.65 7.69
N TYR A 307 -28.25 -1.21 6.97
CA TYR A 307 -27.65 0.12 7.15
C TYR A 307 -28.16 1.19 6.18
N LEU A 308 -28.93 0.82 5.16
CA LEU A 308 -29.47 1.75 4.16
C LEU A 308 -30.15 3.02 4.74
N PRO A 309 -30.96 2.96 5.81
CA PRO A 309 -31.62 4.15 6.34
C PRO A 309 -30.66 5.21 6.90
N GLN A 310 -29.46 4.81 7.32
CA GLN A 310 -28.49 5.65 8.04
C GLN A 310 -27.16 5.84 7.29
N ILE A 311 -26.99 5.18 6.14
CA ILE A 311 -25.74 5.23 5.37
C ILE A 311 -25.63 6.58 4.65
N SER A 312 -24.43 7.18 4.66
CA SER A 312 -24.17 8.39 3.89
C SER A 312 -24.15 8.11 2.39
N ASN A 313 -24.42 9.13 1.57
CA ASN A 313 -24.47 9.00 0.10
C ASN A 313 -23.13 8.49 -0.47
N THR A 314 -22.01 8.97 0.06
CA THR A 314 -20.67 8.55 -0.35
C THR A 314 -20.37 7.10 0.04
N GLU A 315 -20.79 6.65 1.22
CA GLU A 315 -20.61 5.26 1.66
C GLU A 315 -21.51 4.31 0.87
N LEU A 316 -22.75 4.69 0.59
CA LEU A 316 -23.67 3.93 -0.27
C LEU A 316 -23.07 3.75 -1.66
N LEU A 317 -22.57 4.84 -2.27
CA LEU A 317 -21.93 4.77 -3.58
C LEU A 317 -20.72 3.82 -3.57
N LYS A 318 -19.87 3.89 -2.53
CA LYS A 318 -18.71 2.98 -2.39
C LYS A 318 -19.15 1.52 -2.25
N ALA A 319 -20.18 1.24 -1.43
CA ALA A 319 -20.69 -0.11 -1.23
C ALA A 319 -21.27 -0.70 -2.52
N VAL A 320 -22.13 0.04 -3.21
CA VAL A 320 -22.73 -0.36 -4.49
C VAL A 320 -21.65 -0.56 -5.54
N TYR A 321 -20.71 0.39 -5.67
CA TYR A 321 -19.57 0.29 -6.58
C TYR A 321 -18.74 -0.98 -6.35
N SER A 322 -18.44 -1.31 -5.09
CA SER A 322 -17.70 -2.53 -4.74
C SER A 322 -18.44 -3.81 -5.14
N LEU A 323 -19.75 -3.89 -4.89
CA LEU A 323 -20.57 -5.04 -5.31
C LEU A 323 -20.65 -5.15 -6.84
N CYS A 324 -20.82 -4.02 -7.53
CA CYS A 324 -20.79 -3.94 -8.98
C CYS A 324 -19.47 -4.45 -9.57
N ILE A 325 -18.31 -4.07 -8.99
CA ILE A 325 -17.00 -4.62 -9.41
C ILE A 325 -17.00 -6.16 -9.31
N LEU A 326 -17.53 -6.71 -8.21
CA LEU A 326 -17.64 -8.16 -7.99
C LEU A 326 -18.65 -8.87 -8.91
N GLY A 327 -19.42 -8.10 -9.68
CA GLY A 327 -20.45 -8.61 -10.59
C GLY A 327 -21.74 -8.99 -9.87
N TYR A 328 -22.04 -8.32 -8.75
CA TYR A 328 -23.29 -8.44 -8.03
C TYR A 328 -24.05 -7.11 -8.09
N LEU A 329 -25.33 -7.14 -8.48
CA LEU A 329 -26.19 -5.96 -8.57
C LEU A 329 -27.11 -5.88 -7.35
N PRO A 330 -26.84 -4.99 -6.37
CA PRO A 330 -27.66 -4.87 -5.17
C PRO A 330 -28.89 -3.99 -5.44
N HIS A 331 -29.95 -4.55 -6.03
CA HIS A 331 -31.14 -3.81 -6.51
C HIS A 331 -31.68 -2.76 -5.54
N ARG A 332 -31.96 -3.12 -4.27
CA ARG A 332 -32.47 -2.17 -3.27
C ARG A 332 -31.54 -0.97 -3.02
N ALA A 333 -30.24 -1.23 -2.89
CA ALA A 333 -29.23 -0.19 -2.68
C ALA A 333 -29.01 0.66 -3.95
N LEU A 334 -29.15 0.04 -5.13
CA LEU A 334 -29.09 0.73 -6.43
C LEU A 334 -30.27 1.69 -6.58
N ASP A 335 -31.50 1.25 -6.29
CA ASP A 335 -32.70 2.08 -6.39
C ASP A 335 -32.59 3.31 -5.48
N GLU A 336 -32.14 3.12 -4.25
CA GLU A 336 -31.91 4.22 -3.31
C GLU A 336 -30.81 5.18 -3.80
N LEU A 337 -29.70 4.65 -4.33
CA LEU A 337 -28.63 5.45 -4.90
C LEU A 337 -29.11 6.29 -6.09
N LEU A 338 -29.94 5.73 -6.96
CA LEU A 338 -30.49 6.44 -8.13
C LEU A 338 -31.46 7.54 -7.72
N GLN A 339 -32.31 7.29 -6.72
CA GLN A 339 -33.21 8.30 -6.15
C GLN A 339 -32.42 9.45 -5.51
N LYS A 340 -31.33 9.16 -4.82
CA LYS A 340 -30.44 10.20 -4.25
C LYS A 340 -29.67 10.95 -5.35
N ASN A 341 -29.32 10.27 -6.45
CA ASN A 341 -28.64 10.89 -7.59
C ASN A 341 -29.55 11.86 -8.35
N SER A 342 -30.82 11.50 -8.56
CA SER A 342 -31.78 12.39 -9.24
C SER A 342 -32.08 13.66 -8.44
N ARG A 343 -31.90 13.61 -7.11
CA ARG A 343 -32.00 14.79 -6.22
C ARG A 343 -30.73 15.65 -6.17
N GLY A 344 -29.65 15.25 -6.84
CA GLY A 344 -28.38 15.99 -6.86
C GLY A 344 -27.54 15.86 -5.58
N GLU A 345 -27.88 14.94 -4.67
CA GLU A 345 -27.29 14.84 -3.33
C GLU A 345 -25.95 14.07 -3.29
N LEU A 346 -25.51 13.49 -4.41
CA LEU A 346 -24.31 12.61 -4.48
C LEU A 346 -23.02 13.33 -4.83
N LEU A 347 -23.09 14.51 -5.44
CA LEU A 347 -21.95 15.23 -6.04
C LEU A 347 -21.72 16.62 -5.43
N SER A 348 -22.21 16.85 -4.21
CA SER A 348 -22.15 18.16 -3.54
C SER A 348 -20.81 18.49 -2.86
N ASP A 349 -19.90 17.52 -2.73
CA ASP A 349 -18.59 17.70 -2.06
C ASP A 349 -17.45 17.78 -3.09
N ASP A 350 -16.78 18.94 -3.15
CA ASP A 350 -15.74 19.26 -4.14
C ASP A 350 -14.49 18.37 -4.01
N LEU A 351 -14.16 17.89 -2.81
CA LEU A 351 -12.91 17.13 -2.57
C LEU A 351 -12.92 15.73 -3.20
N TYR A 352 -14.10 15.11 -3.33
CA TYR A 352 -14.25 13.72 -3.80
C TYR A 352 -15.08 13.60 -5.08
N LYS A 353 -15.44 14.73 -5.70
CA LYS A 353 -16.35 14.80 -6.85
C LYS A 353 -15.92 13.91 -8.01
N GLU A 354 -14.68 14.04 -8.48
CA GLU A 354 -14.19 13.25 -9.63
C GLU A 354 -14.21 11.74 -9.35
N GLN A 355 -13.83 11.33 -8.14
CA GLN A 355 -13.84 9.92 -7.75
C GLN A 355 -15.27 9.38 -7.66
N ASN A 356 -16.19 10.16 -7.09
CA ASN A 356 -17.61 9.79 -7.00
C ASN A 356 -18.25 9.71 -8.39
N GLU A 357 -17.96 10.65 -9.28
CA GLU A 357 -18.41 10.59 -10.67
C GLU A 357 -17.89 9.35 -11.40
N MET A 358 -16.61 9.00 -11.21
CA MET A 358 -16.03 7.79 -11.80
C MET A 358 -16.74 6.53 -11.27
N MET A 359 -16.95 6.42 -9.95
CA MET A 359 -17.68 5.29 -9.37
C MET A 359 -19.11 5.20 -9.89
N LEU A 360 -19.83 6.33 -9.95
CA LEU A 360 -21.20 6.37 -10.45
C LEU A 360 -21.30 5.95 -11.92
N ARG A 361 -20.35 6.39 -12.76
CA ARG A 361 -20.26 5.94 -14.17
C ARG A 361 -20.05 4.43 -14.24
N CYS A 362 -19.16 3.87 -13.42
CA CYS A 362 -18.95 2.43 -13.37
C CYS A 362 -20.21 1.68 -12.90
N VAL A 363 -20.92 2.20 -11.89
CA VAL A 363 -22.18 1.60 -11.42
C VAL A 363 -23.21 1.56 -12.54
N LYS A 364 -23.42 2.66 -13.26
CA LYS A 364 -24.34 2.71 -14.41
C LYS A 364 -23.95 1.70 -15.49
N ALA A 365 -22.66 1.62 -15.84
CA ALA A 365 -22.17 0.63 -16.79
C ALA A 365 -22.44 -0.83 -16.33
N CYS A 366 -22.28 -1.11 -15.03
CA CYS A 366 -22.61 -2.42 -14.48
C CYS A 366 -24.12 -2.69 -14.52
N MET A 367 -24.97 -1.71 -14.22
CA MET A 367 -26.42 -1.89 -14.31
C MET A 367 -26.86 -2.28 -15.73
N GLU A 368 -26.27 -1.67 -16.74
CA GLU A 368 -26.60 -1.94 -18.14
C GLU A 368 -26.00 -3.28 -18.61
N LEU A 369 -24.70 -3.48 -18.43
CA LEU A 369 -23.99 -4.65 -18.96
C LEU A 369 -24.16 -5.91 -18.09
N ASP A 370 -24.39 -5.74 -16.79
CA ASP A 370 -24.65 -6.85 -15.86
C ASP A 370 -26.13 -7.18 -15.67
N SER A 371 -27.04 -6.45 -16.32
CA SER A 371 -28.45 -6.82 -16.35
C SER A 371 -28.66 -8.19 -17.00
N PRO A 372 -29.52 -9.06 -16.44
CA PRO A 372 -29.91 -10.31 -17.10
C PRO A 372 -30.64 -10.09 -18.43
N SER A 373 -31.19 -8.89 -18.68
CA SER A 373 -31.83 -8.52 -19.95
C SER A 373 -30.84 -8.01 -21.00
N PHE A 374 -29.55 -7.86 -20.66
CA PHE A 374 -28.55 -7.38 -21.59
C PHE A 374 -28.34 -8.40 -22.72
N THR A 375 -28.66 -8.00 -23.95
CA THR A 375 -28.41 -8.80 -25.14
C THR A 375 -27.11 -8.33 -25.77
N LYS A 376 -26.23 -9.28 -26.12
CA LYS A 376 -24.97 -8.98 -26.80
C LYS A 376 -25.25 -8.11 -28.03
N PRO A 377 -24.68 -6.90 -28.12
CA PRO A 377 -24.92 -6.04 -29.25
C PRO A 377 -24.33 -6.67 -30.52
N ALA A 378 -25.11 -6.64 -31.60
CA ALA A 378 -24.66 -7.05 -32.92
C ALA A 378 -23.53 -6.14 -33.44
N PHE A 379 -23.54 -4.87 -33.01
CA PHE A 379 -22.54 -3.88 -33.31
C PHE A 379 -22.31 -2.97 -32.08
N VAL A 380 -21.06 -2.70 -31.77
CA VAL A 380 -20.67 -1.71 -30.74
C VAL A 380 -20.16 -0.49 -31.47
N LEU A 381 -20.90 0.63 -31.37
CA LEU A 381 -20.49 1.92 -31.91
C LEU A 381 -19.15 2.34 -31.30
N THR A 382 -18.17 2.62 -32.14
CA THR A 382 -16.85 3.11 -31.74
C THR A 382 -16.82 4.64 -31.84
N GLU A 383 -16.44 5.31 -30.76
CA GLU A 383 -16.23 6.76 -30.78
C GLU A 383 -14.79 7.02 -31.26
N ASN A 384 -14.62 7.41 -32.53
CA ASN A 384 -13.29 7.70 -33.06
C ASN A 384 -12.80 9.06 -32.54
N PHE A 385 -11.84 9.03 -31.62
CA PHE A 385 -11.04 10.20 -31.26
C PHE A 385 -9.58 9.99 -31.69
N SER A 386 -9.04 10.94 -32.45
CA SER A 386 -7.61 11.00 -32.75
C SER A 386 -6.83 11.45 -31.50
N SER A 387 -6.37 10.52 -30.67
CA SER A 387 -5.41 10.84 -29.61
C SER A 387 -4.00 10.45 -30.03
N LEU A 388 -3.02 11.26 -29.64
CA LEU A 388 -1.58 10.99 -29.81
C LEU A 388 -1.23 9.56 -29.35
N ILE A 389 -0.50 8.85 -30.20
CA ILE A 389 -0.01 7.49 -29.93
C ILE A 389 0.88 7.53 -28.69
N SER A 390 0.49 6.77 -27.66
CA SER A 390 1.38 6.48 -26.55
C SER A 390 2.65 5.79 -27.07
N LEU A 391 3.83 6.30 -26.72
CA LEU A 391 5.13 5.70 -27.07
C LEU A 391 5.17 4.19 -26.77
N ASN A 392 4.50 3.77 -25.70
CA ASN A 392 4.43 2.37 -25.26
C ASN A 392 3.68 1.47 -26.26
N LEU A 393 2.80 1.99 -27.11
CA LEU A 393 2.04 1.21 -28.08
C LEU A 393 2.70 1.15 -29.46
N ARG A 394 3.78 1.91 -29.71
CA ARG A 394 4.46 1.93 -31.01
C ARG A 394 5.05 0.58 -31.37
N LYS A 395 5.79 -0.04 -30.44
CA LYS A 395 6.37 -1.38 -30.63
C LYS A 395 5.31 -2.45 -30.86
N ALA A 396 4.20 -2.38 -30.12
CA ALA A 396 3.07 -3.28 -30.30
C ALA A 396 2.45 -3.13 -31.70
N ARG A 397 2.31 -1.88 -32.18
CA ARG A 397 1.83 -1.58 -33.53
C ARG A 397 2.78 -2.15 -34.59
N GLU A 398 4.09 -1.93 -34.47
CA GLU A 398 5.09 -2.47 -35.40
C GLU A 398 5.06 -4.00 -35.45
N ALA A 399 5.03 -4.66 -34.29
CA ALA A 399 4.93 -6.11 -34.20
C ALA A 399 3.60 -6.65 -34.77
N LEU A 400 2.48 -5.93 -34.62
CA LEU A 400 1.21 -6.29 -35.24
C LEU A 400 1.24 -6.13 -36.76
N ILE A 401 1.86 -5.07 -37.29
CA ILE A 401 2.03 -4.88 -38.74
C ILE A 401 2.89 -6.01 -39.32
N GLU A 402 4.00 -6.36 -38.66
CA GLU A 402 4.86 -7.45 -39.08
C GLU A 402 4.14 -8.80 -39.04
N LEU A 403 3.32 -9.05 -38.00
CA LEU A 403 2.56 -10.28 -37.84
C LEU A 403 1.39 -10.41 -38.83
N LEU A 404 0.66 -9.32 -39.08
CA LEU A 404 -0.60 -9.32 -39.82
C LEU A 404 -0.45 -8.87 -41.28
N GLY A 405 0.69 -8.26 -41.61
CA GLY A 405 1.07 -7.82 -42.95
C GLY A 405 0.64 -6.39 -43.31
N ASP A 406 -0.39 -5.83 -42.67
CA ASP A 406 -0.93 -4.50 -42.99
C ASP A 406 -1.58 -3.85 -41.75
N GLU A 407 -1.59 -2.51 -41.71
CA GLU A 407 -2.29 -1.69 -40.72
C GLU A 407 -3.81 -1.86 -40.80
N ASN A 408 -4.35 -2.21 -41.98
CA ASN A 408 -5.80 -2.44 -42.16
C ASN A 408 -6.33 -3.69 -41.44
N MET A 409 -5.47 -4.49 -40.83
CA MET A 409 -5.83 -5.74 -40.14
C MET A 409 -6.21 -5.53 -38.66
N PHE A 410 -6.04 -4.32 -38.12
CA PHE A 410 -6.39 -4.01 -36.73
C PHE A 410 -6.81 -2.54 -36.57
N GLN A 411 -7.69 -2.27 -35.60
CA GLN A 411 -8.03 -0.91 -35.20
C GLN A 411 -7.27 -0.55 -33.93
N GLN A 412 -6.58 0.58 -33.93
CA GLN A 412 -5.88 1.07 -32.76
C GLN A 412 -6.75 2.07 -31.98
N ASN A 413 -6.58 2.09 -30.65
CA ASN A 413 -7.13 3.11 -29.77
C ASN A 413 -8.66 3.23 -29.84
N VAL A 414 -9.34 2.08 -29.80
CA VAL A 414 -10.79 2.00 -29.93
C VAL A 414 -11.44 2.47 -28.63
N GLN A 415 -12.23 3.54 -28.70
CA GLN A 415 -13.13 3.91 -27.61
C GLN A 415 -14.50 3.30 -27.82
N LEU A 416 -15.00 2.68 -26.76
CA LEU A 416 -16.30 2.06 -26.69
C LEU A 416 -17.20 2.87 -25.74
N PRO A 417 -18.52 2.62 -25.75
CA PRO A 417 -19.42 3.18 -24.76
C PRO A 417 -18.93 2.91 -23.33
N TYR A 418 -19.44 3.69 -22.38
CA TYR A 418 -19.03 3.62 -20.97
C TYR A 418 -17.56 3.99 -20.72
N LYS A 419 -16.92 4.70 -21.66
CA LYS A 419 -15.50 5.10 -21.63
C LYS A 419 -14.56 3.89 -21.55
N TYR A 420 -14.99 2.75 -22.07
CA TYR A 420 -14.06 1.65 -22.27
C TYR A 420 -13.11 1.98 -23.40
N HIS A 421 -11.87 1.54 -23.23
CA HIS A 421 -10.79 1.79 -24.17
C HIS A 421 -10.11 0.47 -24.49
N ILE A 422 -9.84 0.21 -25.75
CA ILE A 422 -9.09 -0.95 -26.24
C ILE A 422 -7.86 -0.43 -26.98
N ASP A 423 -6.69 -0.98 -26.67
CA ASP A 423 -5.44 -0.56 -27.33
C ASP A 423 -5.42 -1.03 -28.79
N PHE A 424 -5.76 -2.30 -29.04
CA PHE A 424 -5.93 -2.85 -30.39
C PHE A 424 -7.14 -3.79 -30.48
N GLU A 425 -8.01 -3.56 -31.46
CA GLU A 425 -9.08 -4.47 -31.86
C GLU A 425 -8.68 -5.24 -33.11
N ILE A 426 -8.87 -6.56 -33.11
CA ILE A 426 -8.58 -7.44 -34.24
C ILE A 426 -9.84 -8.26 -34.55
N ARG A 427 -10.22 -8.33 -35.82
CA ARG A 427 -11.36 -9.15 -36.28
C ARG A 427 -10.83 -10.46 -36.87
N MET A 428 -11.41 -11.57 -36.47
CA MET A 428 -11.04 -12.90 -36.93
C MET A 428 -12.26 -13.68 -37.42
N ASP A 429 -12.02 -14.69 -38.23
CA ASP A 429 -13.01 -15.71 -38.55
C ASP A 429 -13.46 -16.49 -37.29
N SER A 430 -14.58 -17.22 -37.42
CA SER A 430 -15.16 -17.99 -36.31
C SER A 430 -14.21 -19.05 -35.73
N ASP A 431 -13.32 -19.58 -36.57
CA ASP A 431 -12.34 -20.60 -36.21
C ASP A 431 -11.04 -20.02 -35.65
N ARG A 432 -10.91 -18.68 -35.55
CA ARG A 432 -9.72 -17.98 -35.05
C ARG A 432 -8.43 -18.35 -35.79
N LYS A 433 -8.53 -18.62 -37.09
CA LYS A 433 -7.41 -19.00 -37.97
C LYS A 433 -6.99 -17.89 -38.91
N LYS A 434 -7.91 -17.00 -39.29
CA LYS A 434 -7.66 -15.92 -40.24
C LYS A 434 -8.10 -14.58 -39.66
N VAL A 435 -7.23 -13.59 -39.80
CA VAL A 435 -7.54 -12.20 -39.50
C VAL A 435 -8.25 -11.58 -40.70
N LEU A 436 -9.32 -10.83 -40.43
CA LEU A 436 -10.16 -10.19 -41.44
C LEU A 436 -9.79 -8.70 -41.52
N PRO A 437 -9.62 -8.13 -42.73
CA PRO A 437 -9.40 -6.70 -42.89
C PRO A 437 -10.57 -5.88 -42.35
N ILE A 438 -10.27 -4.70 -41.82
CA ILE A 438 -11.29 -3.76 -41.36
C ILE A 438 -11.67 -2.88 -42.54
N ALA A 439 -12.72 -3.26 -43.29
CA ALA A 439 -13.22 -2.43 -44.38
C ALA A 439 -13.97 -1.20 -43.85
N ALA A 440 -13.82 -0.06 -44.53
CA ALA A 440 -14.41 1.23 -44.15
C ALA A 440 -15.95 1.27 -44.19
N THR A 441 -16.61 0.22 -44.68
CA THR A 441 -18.07 0.15 -44.90
C THR A 441 -18.74 -1.10 -44.31
N ASP A 442 -18.02 -1.94 -43.55
CA ASP A 442 -18.61 -3.18 -42.99
C ASP A 442 -19.40 -2.88 -41.71
N ASP A 443 -20.63 -2.42 -41.95
CA ASP A 443 -21.73 -2.22 -40.99
C ASP A 443 -22.56 -3.51 -40.78
N HIS A 444 -22.06 -4.67 -41.21
CA HIS A 444 -22.81 -5.92 -41.14
C HIS A 444 -22.44 -6.75 -39.91
N ALA A 445 -23.48 -7.10 -39.17
CA ALA A 445 -23.48 -8.04 -38.06
C ALA A 445 -23.30 -9.48 -38.57
N ASP A 446 -22.12 -9.79 -39.12
CA ASP A 446 -21.81 -11.16 -39.49
C ASP A 446 -21.60 -12.00 -38.23
N SER A 447 -22.52 -12.95 -38.02
CA SER A 447 -22.48 -13.94 -36.93
C SER A 447 -21.22 -14.83 -36.95
N GLY A 448 -20.40 -14.71 -38.00
CA GLY A 448 -19.16 -15.46 -38.19
C GLY A 448 -17.87 -14.74 -37.77
N VAL A 449 -17.94 -13.53 -37.21
CA VAL A 449 -16.74 -12.74 -36.86
C VAL A 449 -16.48 -12.74 -35.35
N GLN A 450 -15.28 -13.18 -34.95
CA GLN A 450 -14.78 -13.05 -33.59
C GLN A 450 -13.98 -11.75 -33.43
N ARG A 451 -14.27 -10.95 -32.40
CA ARG A 451 -13.52 -9.72 -32.09
C ARG A 451 -12.55 -9.97 -30.95
N LEU A 452 -11.29 -9.61 -31.11
CA LEU A 452 -10.27 -9.65 -30.08
C LEU A 452 -10.02 -8.24 -29.55
N ALA A 453 -9.96 -8.10 -28.23
CA ALA A 453 -9.53 -6.86 -27.58
C ALA A 453 -8.17 -7.09 -26.93
N VAL A 454 -7.10 -6.54 -27.52
CA VAL A 454 -5.76 -6.61 -26.95
C VAL A 454 -5.54 -5.39 -26.05
N LEU A 455 -5.29 -5.64 -24.77
CA LEU A 455 -5.10 -4.62 -23.75
C LEU A 455 -3.68 -4.69 -23.17
N PHE A 456 -2.93 -3.60 -23.30
CA PHE A 456 -1.63 -3.40 -22.70
C PHE A 456 -1.77 -2.78 -21.31
N VAL A 457 -1.59 -3.62 -20.30
CA VAL A 457 -1.90 -3.28 -18.91
C VAL A 457 -0.63 -3.14 -18.07
N PRO A 458 -0.57 -2.15 -17.16
CA PRO A 458 0.55 -2.01 -16.23
C PRO A 458 0.52 -3.12 -15.19
N LEU A 459 1.69 -3.45 -14.62
CA LEU A 459 1.81 -4.48 -13.56
C LEU A 459 0.95 -4.15 -12.33
N SER A 460 0.72 -2.86 -12.05
CA SER A 460 -0.13 -2.40 -10.94
C SER A 460 -1.61 -2.77 -11.09
N ALA A 461 -2.05 -3.21 -12.27
CA ALA A 461 -3.42 -3.67 -12.49
C ALA A 461 -3.65 -5.13 -12.06
N PHE A 462 -2.60 -5.84 -11.65
CA PHE A 462 -2.63 -7.21 -11.16
C PHE A 462 -2.33 -7.28 -9.67
N CYS A 463 -2.73 -8.37 -9.03
CA CYS A 463 -2.34 -8.67 -7.66
C CYS A 463 -0.86 -9.06 -7.61
N VAL A 464 -0.13 -8.50 -6.64
CA VAL A 464 1.31 -8.70 -6.47
C VAL A 464 1.65 -10.19 -6.42
N GLY A 465 2.66 -10.60 -7.21
CA GLY A 465 3.11 -11.99 -7.32
C GLY A 465 2.30 -12.87 -8.27
N THR A 466 1.23 -12.35 -8.88
CA THR A 466 0.32 -13.14 -9.74
C THR A 466 -0.11 -12.39 -11.00
N MET A 467 -0.72 -13.12 -11.94
CA MET A 467 -1.43 -12.56 -13.11
C MET A 467 -2.93 -12.37 -12.86
N HIS A 468 -3.37 -12.42 -11.59
CA HIS A 468 -4.77 -12.21 -11.24
C HIS A 468 -5.12 -10.72 -11.35
N PRO A 469 -6.12 -10.34 -12.17
CA PRO A 469 -6.47 -8.94 -12.37
C PRO A 469 -7.19 -8.39 -11.13
N GLN A 470 -6.81 -7.18 -10.71
CA GLN A 470 -7.55 -6.44 -9.69
C GLN A 470 -8.94 -6.01 -10.19
N GLY A 471 -9.82 -5.61 -9.27
CA GLY A 471 -11.24 -5.37 -9.49
C GLY A 471 -11.59 -4.56 -10.74
N LYS A 472 -10.93 -3.41 -10.94
CA LYS A 472 -11.20 -2.55 -12.09
C LYS A 472 -10.88 -3.22 -13.43
N LEU A 473 -9.74 -3.93 -13.51
CA LEU A 473 -9.33 -4.64 -14.71
C LEU A 473 -10.22 -5.87 -14.93
N ALA A 474 -10.57 -6.59 -13.86
CA ALA A 474 -11.48 -7.73 -13.91
C ALA A 474 -12.87 -7.33 -14.42
N MET A 475 -13.42 -6.22 -13.92
CA MET A 475 -14.69 -5.66 -14.38
C MET A 475 -14.61 -5.24 -15.86
N LYS A 476 -13.55 -4.52 -16.27
CA LYS A 476 -13.33 -4.18 -17.69
C LYS A 476 -13.30 -5.44 -18.57
N LYS A 477 -12.55 -6.46 -18.17
CA LYS A 477 -12.49 -7.74 -18.88
C LYS A 477 -13.87 -8.40 -18.97
N ARG A 478 -14.63 -8.45 -17.87
CA ARG A 478 -16.00 -9.00 -17.84
C ARG A 478 -16.91 -8.27 -18.81
N HIS A 479 -16.90 -6.94 -18.81
CA HIS A 479 -17.77 -6.11 -19.63
C HIS A 479 -17.42 -6.20 -21.12
N LEU A 480 -16.14 -6.19 -21.47
CA LEU A 480 -15.70 -6.41 -22.85
C LEU A 480 -16.12 -7.80 -23.38
N ASN A 481 -16.01 -8.84 -22.54
CA ASN A 481 -16.51 -10.17 -22.90
C ASN A 481 -18.01 -10.16 -23.21
N LYS A 482 -18.81 -9.42 -22.44
CA LYS A 482 -20.26 -9.26 -22.69
C LYS A 482 -20.58 -8.46 -23.95
N LEU A 483 -19.75 -7.46 -24.26
CA LEU A 483 -19.80 -6.72 -25.52
C LEU A 483 -19.36 -7.55 -26.74
N GLY A 484 -18.94 -8.80 -26.54
CA GLY A 484 -18.60 -9.73 -27.61
C GLY A 484 -17.12 -9.84 -27.94
N TYR A 485 -16.25 -9.19 -27.16
CA TYR A 485 -14.81 -9.26 -27.34
C TYR A 485 -14.20 -10.43 -26.60
N HIS A 486 -13.24 -11.11 -27.21
CA HIS A 486 -12.33 -11.98 -26.50
C HIS A 486 -11.10 -11.17 -26.07
N VAL A 487 -10.95 -10.98 -24.75
CA VAL A 487 -9.95 -10.07 -24.18
C VAL A 487 -8.60 -10.76 -23.98
N ILE A 488 -7.57 -10.23 -24.62
CA ILE A 488 -6.16 -10.59 -24.45
C ILE A 488 -5.49 -9.53 -23.58
N LEU A 489 -5.00 -9.94 -22.41
CA LEU A 489 -4.22 -9.05 -21.53
C LEU A 489 -2.73 -9.25 -21.78
N VAL A 490 -2.01 -8.15 -22.02
CA VAL A 490 -0.56 -8.11 -22.23
C VAL A 490 0.08 -7.21 -21.18
N LEU A 491 1.08 -7.73 -20.46
CA LEU A 491 1.86 -6.93 -19.52
C LEU A 491 2.76 -5.96 -20.29
N ASN A 492 2.49 -4.66 -20.16
CA ASN A 492 3.22 -3.64 -20.91
C ASN A 492 4.73 -3.70 -20.63
N LYS A 493 5.16 -3.74 -19.36
CA LYS A 493 6.59 -3.78 -19.00
C LYS A 493 7.33 -4.94 -19.66
N LYS A 494 6.82 -6.17 -19.49
CA LYS A 494 7.41 -7.39 -20.04
C LYS A 494 7.46 -7.35 -21.58
N PHE A 495 6.44 -6.78 -22.22
CA PHE A 495 6.40 -6.65 -23.67
C PHE A 495 7.41 -5.63 -24.19
N GLN A 496 7.63 -4.51 -23.50
CA GLN A 496 8.65 -3.53 -23.90
C GLN A 496 10.05 -4.13 -23.86
N GLU A 497 10.33 -5.03 -22.92
CA GLU A 497 11.64 -5.67 -22.72
C GLU A 497 11.99 -6.77 -23.76
N MET A 498 11.02 -7.25 -24.55
CA MET A 498 11.24 -8.28 -25.58
C MET A 498 12.11 -7.77 -26.75
N THR A 499 12.63 -8.65 -27.61
CA THR A 499 13.08 -8.23 -28.96
C THR A 499 11.86 -7.99 -29.86
N ASN A 500 12.07 -7.53 -31.11
CA ASN A 500 10.94 -7.38 -32.03
C ASN A 500 10.43 -8.75 -32.49
N GLU A 501 11.34 -9.68 -32.79
CA GLU A 501 11.02 -11.05 -33.19
C GLU A 501 10.25 -11.79 -32.09
N ASP A 502 10.72 -11.69 -30.83
CA ASP A 502 10.04 -12.28 -29.68
C ASP A 502 8.65 -11.65 -29.45
N ALA A 503 8.51 -10.35 -29.68
CA ALA A 503 7.23 -9.64 -29.54
C ALA A 503 6.21 -10.11 -30.59
N VAL A 504 6.65 -10.32 -31.84
CA VAL A 504 5.83 -10.88 -32.92
C VAL A 504 5.40 -12.30 -32.60
N GLU A 505 6.32 -13.17 -32.18
CA GLU A 505 6.01 -14.54 -31.79
C GLU A 505 5.07 -14.60 -30.58
N PHE A 506 5.29 -13.74 -29.58
CA PHE A 506 4.42 -13.62 -28.42
C PHE A 506 3.00 -13.23 -28.80
N LEU A 507 2.83 -12.19 -29.64
CA LEU A 507 1.50 -11.78 -30.12
C LEU A 507 0.85 -12.85 -30.97
N LYS A 508 1.60 -13.54 -31.84
CA LYS A 508 1.12 -14.68 -32.62
C LYS A 508 0.55 -15.77 -31.71
N GLY A 509 1.29 -16.16 -30.69
CA GLY A 509 0.84 -17.14 -29.70
C GLY A 509 -0.42 -16.68 -28.96
N LYS A 510 -0.54 -15.40 -28.62
CA LYS A 510 -1.73 -14.86 -27.93
C LYS A 510 -2.95 -14.70 -28.84
N ILE A 511 -2.77 -14.30 -30.09
CA ILE A 511 -3.85 -14.00 -31.04
C ILE A 511 -4.44 -15.30 -31.60
N TYR A 512 -3.61 -16.30 -31.92
CA TYR A 512 -4.07 -17.53 -32.59
C TYR A 512 -4.26 -18.74 -31.66
N SER A 513 -3.96 -18.65 -30.36
CA SER A 513 -4.19 -19.79 -29.44
C SER A 513 -5.66 -19.92 -29.03
N GLU A 514 -6.30 -21.03 -29.38
CA GLU A 514 -7.71 -21.36 -29.04
C GLU A 514 -7.96 -21.49 -27.53
N ASN A 515 -6.92 -21.80 -26.73
CA ASN A 515 -7.05 -22.01 -25.30
C ASN A 515 -6.46 -20.86 -24.49
N ALA A 516 -7.32 -20.20 -23.71
CA ALA A 516 -6.91 -19.41 -22.56
C ALA A 516 -6.29 -20.35 -21.53
N PHE A 517 -5.00 -20.67 -21.67
CA PHE A 517 -4.26 -21.29 -20.59
C PHE A 517 -4.34 -20.38 -19.38
N SER A 518 -4.96 -20.90 -18.31
CA SER A 518 -4.61 -20.53 -16.94
C SER A 518 -3.10 -20.62 -16.88
N PHE A 519 -2.42 -19.47 -16.87
CA PHE A 519 -0.99 -19.43 -16.62
C PHE A 519 -0.79 -20.14 -15.28
N SER A 520 -0.11 -21.30 -15.33
CA SER A 520 0.51 -21.88 -14.14
C SER A 520 1.26 -20.76 -13.43
N GLU A 521 1.10 -20.71 -12.11
CA GLU A 521 1.78 -19.82 -11.19
C GLU A 521 3.30 -19.91 -11.37
N MET A 522 3.84 -19.24 -12.40
CA MET A 522 5.23 -18.86 -12.40
C MET A 522 5.29 -17.58 -11.58
N THR A 523 5.65 -17.78 -10.31
CA THR A 523 6.23 -16.73 -9.45
C THR A 523 7.11 -15.85 -10.31
N VAL A 524 6.76 -14.57 -10.39
CA VAL A 524 7.65 -13.54 -10.92
C VAL A 524 8.86 -13.52 -9.99
N GLN A 525 9.92 -14.24 -10.36
CA GLN A 525 11.23 -14.08 -9.72
C GLN A 525 11.71 -12.69 -10.10
N ASP A 526 11.65 -11.78 -9.13
CA ASP A 526 12.28 -10.47 -9.21
C ASP A 526 13.80 -10.67 -9.20
N ASN A 527 14.43 -10.61 -10.38
CA ASN A 527 15.84 -10.26 -10.48
C ASN A 527 15.95 -8.73 -10.44
N ASN A 528 16.03 -8.18 -9.22
CA ASN A 528 16.91 -7.10 -8.75
C ASN A 528 16.35 -6.35 -7.54
#